data_AF-A0A920RX51-F1
#
_entry.id   AF-A0A920RX51-F1
#
_cell.length_a   1.000
_cell.length_b   1.000
_cell.length_c   1.000
_cell.angle_alpha   90.00
_cell.angle_beta   90.00
_cell.angle_gamma   90.00
#
_symmetry.space_group_name_H-M   'P 1'
#
loop_
_entity.id
_entity.type
_entity.pdbx_description
1 polymer ?
#
loop_
_entity_poly.entity_id
_entity_poly.type
_entity_poly.pdbx_seq_one_letter_code
_entity_poly.pdbx_strand_id
1 'polypeptide(L)'
;MQQVIKAQKELIDQGIPTDVWSVTSYNLLHKDYVDCQQTGKDPYLVETLKNESGHFIAVSDYMRLLPDSLAHLFPGNFTSLGTDGYGLSESRDELRNYFGISTESIVDKVVEITK
;
A
#
# COMPACT_ATOMS: atom_id res chain seq x y z
N MET A 1 8.13 2.73 -2.75
CA MET A 1 8.32 3.98 -1.97
C MET A 1 8.50 5.22 -2.83
N GLN A 2 9.54 5.34 -3.67
CA GLN A 2 9.77 6.57 -4.45
C GLN A 2 8.58 6.99 -5.32
N GLN A 3 7.92 6.04 -6.00
CA GLN A 3 6.75 6.35 -6.83
C GLN A 3 5.54 6.79 -5.98
N VAL A 4 5.38 6.22 -4.79
CA VAL A 4 4.33 6.62 -3.82
C VAL A 4 4.54 8.07 -3.36
N ILE A 5 5.78 8.47 -3.07
CA ILE A 5 6.09 9.86 -2.66
C ILE A 5 5.83 10.84 -3.81
N LYS A 6 6.17 10.47 -5.05
CA LYS A 6 5.87 11.30 -6.23
C LYS A 6 4.35 11.41 -6.44
N ALA A 7 3.63 10.30 -6.31
CA ALA A 7 2.17 10.26 -6.46
C ALA A 7 1.48 11.10 -5.37
N GLN A 8 1.95 11.02 -4.12
CA GLN A 8 1.45 11.86 -3.03
C GLN A 8 1.55 13.34 -3.39
N LYS A 9 2.69 13.79 -3.91
CA LYS A 9 2.86 15.18 -4.32
C LYS A 9 1.82 15.59 -5.38
N GLU A 10 1.64 14.78 -6.41
CA GLU A 10 0.68 15.06 -7.47
C GLU A 10 -0.77 15.05 -6.98
N LEU A 11 -1.14 14.11 -6.10
CA LEU A 11 -2.47 14.03 -5.50
C LEU A 11 -2.78 15.25 -4.63
N ILE A 12 -1.82 15.71 -3.84
CA ILE A 12 -1.94 16.95 -3.05
C ILE A 12 -2.11 18.16 -3.97
N ASP A 13 -1.35 18.24 -5.07
CA ASP A 13 -1.50 19.30 -6.08
C ASP A 13 -2.88 19.27 -6.76
N GLN A 14 -3.52 18.09 -6.84
CA GLN A 14 -4.90 17.92 -7.31
C GLN A 14 -5.97 18.14 -6.22
N GLY A 15 -5.57 18.46 -4.99
CA GLY A 15 -6.48 18.72 -3.86
C GLY A 15 -6.99 17.45 -3.17
N ILE A 16 -6.36 16.30 -3.38
CA ILE A 16 -6.64 15.03 -2.68
C ILE A 16 -5.63 14.87 -1.53
N PRO A 17 -6.03 15.06 -0.26
CA PRO A 17 -5.13 14.87 0.89
C PRO A 17 -4.65 13.42 0.94
N THR A 18 -3.35 13.21 1.13
CA THR A 18 -2.75 11.86 1.15
C THR A 18 -1.60 11.82 2.14
N ASP A 19 -1.65 10.86 3.05
CA ASP A 19 -0.56 10.53 3.97
C ASP A 19 0.19 9.27 3.49
N VAL A 20 1.48 9.18 3.83
CA VAL A 20 2.37 8.11 3.35
C VAL A 20 3.09 7.43 4.51
N TRP A 21 2.95 6.11 4.56
CA TRP A 21 3.67 5.24 5.50
C TRP A 21 4.72 4.40 4.77
N SER A 22 5.85 4.17 5.43
CA SER A 22 6.86 3.22 4.98
C SER A 22 6.70 1.89 5.69
N VAL A 23 6.22 0.88 4.98
CA VAL A 23 6.17 -0.50 5.49
C VAL A 23 7.50 -1.17 5.22
N THR A 24 8.34 -1.29 6.24
CA THR A 24 9.69 -1.88 6.12
C THR A 24 9.66 -3.40 6.04
N SER A 25 8.66 -4.06 6.64
CA SER A 25 8.51 -5.52 6.58
C SER A 25 7.07 -5.97 6.85
N TYR A 26 6.38 -6.44 5.81
CA TYR A 26 5.08 -7.09 5.96
C TYR A 26 5.16 -8.38 6.78
N ASN A 27 6.26 -9.12 6.67
CA ASN A 27 6.45 -10.36 7.43
C ASN A 27 6.53 -10.11 8.94
N LEU A 28 7.20 -9.03 9.36
CA LEU A 28 7.26 -8.69 10.79
C LEU A 28 5.93 -8.16 11.32
N LEU A 29 5.18 -7.39 10.52
CA LEU A 29 3.81 -6.99 10.88
C LEU A 29 2.87 -8.20 11.01
N HIS A 30 2.99 -9.18 10.12
CA HIS A 30 2.22 -10.42 10.23
C HIS A 30 2.60 -11.23 11.46
N LYS A 31 3.91 -11.36 11.74
CA LYS A 31 4.40 -12.02 12.95
C LYS A 31 3.86 -11.32 14.21
N ASP A 32 3.94 -10.00 14.26
CA ASP A 32 3.43 -9.19 15.36
C ASP A 32 1.92 -9.40 15.57
N TYR A 33 1.14 -9.44 14.49
CA TYR A 33 -0.28 -9.81 14.56
C TYR A 33 -0.51 -11.17 15.21
N VAL A 34 0.20 -12.21 14.77
CA VAL A 34 0.07 -13.57 15.32
C VAL A 34 0.46 -13.62 16.80
N ASP A 35 1.54 -12.94 17.19
CA ASP A 35 2.01 -12.89 18.58
C ASP A 35 0.99 -12.12 19.46
N CYS A 36 0.35 -11.08 18.92
CA CYS A 36 -0.70 -10.30 19.58
C CYS A 36 -2.00 -11.11 19.80
N GLN A 37 -2.35 -12.02 18.89
CA GLN A 37 -3.50 -12.92 19.08
C GLN A 37 -3.36 -13.80 20.34
N GLN A 38 -2.14 -14.16 20.73
CA GLN A 38 -1.88 -14.96 21.93
C GLN A 38 -1.92 -14.14 23.22
N THR A 39 -1.61 -12.84 23.13
CA THR A 39 -1.47 -11.94 24.30
C THR A 39 -2.68 -11.04 24.53
N GLY A 40 -3.61 -10.98 23.58
CA GLY A 40 -4.81 -10.12 23.64
C GLY A 40 -4.50 -8.62 23.51
N LYS A 41 -3.33 -8.28 22.95
CA LYS A 41 -2.93 -6.89 22.66
C LYS A 41 -3.28 -6.52 21.22
N ASP A 42 -3.35 -5.23 20.94
CA ASP A 42 -3.50 -4.75 19.57
C ASP A 42 -2.15 -4.83 18.82
N PRO A 43 -2.13 -5.32 17.57
CA PRO A 43 -0.94 -5.31 16.72
C PRO A 43 -0.42 -3.90 16.47
N TYR A 44 0.88 -3.76 16.26
CA TYR A 44 1.55 -2.48 15.96
C TYR A 44 0.89 -1.74 14.80
N LEU A 45 0.48 -2.45 13.74
CA LEU A 45 -0.19 -1.85 12.59
C LEU A 45 -1.53 -1.21 12.98
N VAL A 46 -2.32 -1.90 13.81
CA VAL A 46 -3.61 -1.41 14.29
C VAL A 46 -3.42 -0.18 15.17
N GLU A 47 -2.49 -0.24 16.13
CA GLU A 47 -2.15 0.90 16.99
C GLU A 47 -1.64 2.12 16.22
N THR A 48 -0.87 1.89 15.15
CA THR A 48 -0.32 2.96 14.30
C THR A 48 -1.42 3.67 13.51
N LEU A 49 -2.41 2.92 13.02
CA LEU A 49 -3.47 3.44 12.15
C LEU A 49 -4.77 3.78 12.89
N LYS A 50 -4.83 3.64 14.22
CA LYS A 50 -6.08 3.76 15.00
C LYS A 50 -6.81 5.09 14.88
N ASN A 51 -6.09 6.17 14.57
CA ASN A 51 -6.65 7.52 14.39
C ASN A 51 -6.78 7.91 12.92
N GLU A 52 -6.39 7.01 12.01
CA GLU A 52 -6.42 7.25 10.58
C GLU A 52 -7.74 6.76 9.99
N SER A 53 -8.21 7.45 8.97
CA SER A 53 -9.46 7.12 8.28
C SER A 53 -9.32 7.34 6.79
N GLY A 54 -10.25 6.78 6.02
CA GLY A 54 -10.26 6.88 4.56
C GLY A 54 -9.89 5.57 3.88
N HIS A 55 -9.39 5.67 2.66
CA HIS A 55 -9.04 4.54 1.82
C HIS A 55 -7.53 4.30 1.86
N PHE A 56 -7.12 3.09 2.21
CA PHE A 56 -5.71 2.70 2.32
C PHE A 56 -5.25 2.04 1.03
N ILE A 57 -4.14 2.52 0.48
CA ILE A 57 -3.52 1.96 -0.73
C ILE A 57 -2.11 1.50 -0.42
N ALA A 58 -1.87 0.19 -0.58
CA ALA A 58 -0.54 -0.40 -0.46
C ALA A 58 0.09 -0.60 -1.84
N VAL A 59 1.34 -0.18 -2.02
CA VAL A 59 2.08 -0.37 -3.28
C VAL A 59 3.36 -1.14 -3.00
N SER A 60 3.55 -2.26 -3.69
CA SER A 60 4.67 -3.17 -3.47
C SER A 60 5.36 -3.54 -4.79
N ASP A 61 6.69 -3.72 -4.74
CA ASP A 61 7.44 -4.37 -5.82
C ASP A 61 7.29 -5.92 -5.76
N TYR A 62 6.53 -6.44 -4.79
CA TYR A 62 6.08 -7.84 -4.70
C TYR A 62 4.62 -7.97 -5.14
N MET A 63 4.16 -9.21 -5.28
CA MET A 63 2.76 -9.55 -5.51
C MET A 63 1.83 -8.93 -4.47
N ARG A 64 0.60 -8.61 -4.89
CA ARG A 64 -0.45 -8.06 -4.01
C ARG A 64 -0.78 -8.95 -2.81
N LEU A 65 -0.57 -10.26 -2.93
CA LEU A 65 -0.75 -11.22 -1.84
C LEU A 65 -0.02 -10.81 -0.54
N LEU A 66 1.16 -10.19 -0.66
CA LEU A 66 1.93 -9.77 0.51
C LEU A 66 1.21 -8.69 1.33
N PRO A 67 0.87 -7.51 0.79
CA PRO A 67 0.03 -6.54 1.50
C PRO A 67 -1.37 -7.06 1.82
N ASP A 68 -2.00 -7.85 0.93
CA ASP A 68 -3.35 -8.38 1.12
C ASP A 68 -3.45 -9.27 2.38
N SER A 69 -2.37 -9.95 2.75
CA SER A 69 -2.31 -10.78 3.97
C SER A 69 -2.62 -9.99 5.26
N LEU A 70 -2.47 -8.66 5.24
CA LEU A 70 -2.74 -7.76 6.37
C LEU A 70 -3.92 -6.82 6.13
N ALA A 71 -4.63 -6.93 5.02
CA ALA A 71 -5.73 -6.02 4.67
C ALA A 71 -6.80 -5.92 5.78
N HIS A 72 -7.06 -7.03 6.47
CA HIS A 72 -8.03 -7.13 7.57
C HIS A 72 -7.66 -6.31 8.83
N LEU A 73 -6.42 -5.80 8.92
CA LEU A 73 -5.96 -4.98 10.03
C LEU A 73 -6.12 -3.47 9.78
N PHE A 74 -6.50 -3.06 8.57
CA PHE A 74 -6.72 -1.66 8.25
C PHE A 74 -8.13 -1.21 8.68
N PRO A 75 -8.30 -0.02 9.25
CA PRO A 75 -9.57 0.45 9.80
C PRO A 75 -10.60 0.90 8.74
N GLY A 76 -10.31 0.73 7.45
CA GLY A 76 -11.13 1.19 6.33
C GLY A 76 -10.98 0.33 5.08
N ASN A 77 -11.40 0.88 3.94
CA ASN A 77 -11.23 0.21 2.66
C ASN A 77 -9.73 0.07 2.33
N PHE A 78 -9.37 -1.06 1.72
CA PHE A 78 -7.98 -1.38 1.39
C PHE A 78 -7.86 -1.77 -0.08
N THR A 79 -6.82 -1.29 -0.75
CA THR A 79 -6.46 -1.71 -2.11
C THR A 79 -4.96 -1.90 -2.20
N SER A 80 -4.52 -2.99 -2.80
CA SER A 80 -3.12 -3.24 -3.07
C SER A 80 -2.80 -3.13 -4.56
N LEU A 81 -1.62 -2.59 -4.85
CA LEU A 81 -0.96 -2.61 -6.14
C LEU A 81 0.35 -3.39 -5.98
N GLY A 82 0.59 -4.33 -6.89
CA GLY A 82 1.71 -5.26 -6.79
C GLY A 82 2.06 -5.87 -8.14
N THR A 83 3.20 -6.54 -8.17
CA THR A 83 3.80 -7.09 -9.38
C THR A 83 3.34 -8.53 -9.64
N ASP A 84 2.03 -8.74 -9.73
CA ASP A 84 1.47 -10.06 -10.01
C ASP A 84 1.79 -10.52 -11.43
N GLY A 85 2.18 -11.79 -11.57
CA GLY A 85 2.49 -12.41 -12.84
C GLY A 85 3.98 -12.75 -13.01
N TYR A 86 4.37 -13.02 -14.25
CA TYR A 86 5.76 -13.36 -14.58
C TYR A 86 6.58 -12.11 -14.85
N GLY A 87 7.88 -12.19 -14.52
CA GLY A 87 8.83 -11.14 -14.85
C GLY A 87 9.03 -11.00 -16.36
N LEU A 88 9.32 -9.78 -16.79
CA LEU A 88 9.64 -9.41 -18.17
C LEU A 88 11.02 -8.74 -18.22
N SER A 89 11.65 -8.78 -19.39
CA SER A 89 12.93 -8.13 -19.64
C SER A 89 12.70 -6.75 -20.25
N GLU A 90 12.57 -5.74 -19.40
CA GLU A 90 12.43 -4.34 -19.83
C GLU A 90 13.08 -3.36 -18.85
N SER A 91 13.07 -2.07 -19.18
CA SER A 91 13.51 -1.01 -18.26
C SER A 91 12.65 -0.95 -17.00
N ARG A 92 13.21 -0.41 -15.90
CA ARG A 92 12.49 -0.31 -14.61
C ARG A 92 11.23 0.54 -14.69
N ASP A 93 11.22 1.57 -15.52
CA ASP A 93 10.08 2.48 -15.62
C ASP A 93 8.95 1.82 -16.43
N GLU A 94 9.30 1.16 -17.55
CA GLU A 94 8.35 0.35 -18.34
C GLU A 94 7.75 -0.79 -17.52
N LEU A 95 8.55 -1.50 -16.73
CA LEU A 95 8.05 -2.58 -15.87
C LEU A 95 7.08 -2.06 -14.80
N ARG A 96 7.34 -0.88 -14.21
CA ARG A 96 6.43 -0.32 -13.21
C ARG A 96 5.10 0.12 -13.82
N ASN A 97 5.13 0.68 -15.03
CA ASN A 97 3.92 0.98 -15.78
C ASN A 97 3.14 -0.31 -16.08
N TYR A 98 3.84 -1.35 -16.58
CA TYR A 98 3.23 -2.64 -16.90
C TYR A 98 2.54 -3.30 -15.70
N PHE A 99 3.21 -3.32 -14.54
CA PHE A 99 2.64 -3.90 -13.31
C PHE A 99 1.67 -2.96 -12.58
N GLY A 100 1.42 -1.75 -13.08
CA GLY A 100 0.50 -0.80 -12.45
C GLY A 100 0.98 -0.23 -11.12
N ILE A 101 2.30 -0.11 -10.93
CA ILE A 101 2.94 0.42 -9.71
C ILE A 101 3.80 1.67 -10.00
N SER A 102 3.64 2.28 -11.18
CA SER A 102 4.24 3.58 -11.49
C SER A 102 3.53 4.72 -10.77
N THR A 103 4.12 5.91 -10.81
CA THR A 103 3.53 7.11 -10.18
C THR A 103 2.14 7.36 -10.75
N GLU A 104 2.03 7.30 -12.07
CA GLU A 104 0.84 7.56 -12.86
C GLU A 104 -0.25 6.54 -12.53
N SER A 105 0.10 5.25 -12.48
CA SER A 105 -0.86 4.19 -12.10
C SER A 105 -1.39 4.34 -10.67
N ILE A 106 -0.55 4.81 -9.73
CA ILE A 106 -0.99 5.07 -8.35
C ILE A 106 -1.97 6.23 -8.32
N VAL A 107 -1.67 7.34 -9.01
CA VAL A 107 -2.53 8.51 -9.11
C VAL A 107 -3.88 8.14 -9.74
N ASP A 108 -3.85 7.45 -10.88
CA ASP A 108 -5.06 7.01 -11.59
C ASP A 108 -5.95 6.14 -10.70
N LYS A 109 -5.35 5.21 -9.94
CA LYS A 109 -6.08 4.36 -9.00
C LYS A 109 -6.74 5.17 -7.88
N VAL A 110 -6.04 6.16 -7.31
CA VAL A 110 -6.61 7.02 -6.25
C VAL A 110 -7.76 7.86 -6.79
N VAL A 111 -7.60 8.45 -7.98
CA VAL A 111 -8.64 9.25 -8.65
C VAL A 111 -9.85 8.39 -9.01
N GLU A 112 -9.65 7.12 -9.40
CA GLU A 112 -10.74 6.16 -9.62
C GLU A 112 -11.53 5.89 -8.33
N ILE A 113 -10.84 5.70 -7.20
CA ILE A 113 -11.46 5.42 -5.89
C ILE A 113 -12.21 6.63 -5.32
N THR A 114 -11.76 7.84 -5.62
CA THR A 114 -12.32 9.08 -5.07
C THR A 114 -13.56 9.58 -5.82
N LYS A 115 -13.84 9.02 -7.01
CA LYS A 115 -15.05 9.31 -7.79
C LYS A 115 -16.25 8.53 -7.27
#